data_AF-A0A8C5LBP3-F1
#
_entry.id   AF-A0A8C5LBP3-F1
#
_cell.length_a   1.000
_cell.length_b   1.000
_cell.length_c   1.000
_cell.angle_alpha   90.00
_cell.angle_beta   90.00
_cell.angle_gamma   90.00
#
_symmetry.space_group_name_H-M   'P 1'
#
loop_
_entity.id
_entity.type
_entity.pdbx_description
1 polymer ?
#
loop_
_entity_poly.entity_id
_entity_poly.type
_entity_poly.pdbx_seq_one_letter_code
_entity_poly.pdbx_strand_id
1 'polypeptide(L)'
;WKGQFTTIQKSGQCSGCGRTIESIHLSPEEYDSLKRRIMSDVIDGGDQYKKTTPQELKKFENFVKSCPPFDIVIDGLNVGKMFPKIRESQFLLDVVSQLAKKNLQLLVLGRKHMLTQGSRWRKDEMKKVQQLAHCFFAEDISEDDPFLLYATLNSGNHCKFITKDLMRDHKACLSDAKTQHLFFKWQQGHQLVITNRFPGSKISFQHSLSYDTVVQTTGDSWHIPYDEDLVERYSYETPTPCKI
;
A
#
# COMPACT_ATOMS: atom_id res chain seq x y z
N TRP A 1 -14.26 -35.02 -7.72
CA TRP A 1 -13.47 -34.02 -6.99
C TRP A 1 -12.88 -34.66 -5.74
N LYS A 2 -11.61 -34.38 -5.42
CA LYS A 2 -10.92 -34.81 -4.20
C LYS A 2 -10.34 -33.57 -3.54
N GLY A 3 -10.74 -33.29 -2.30
CA GLY A 3 -10.24 -32.15 -1.52
C GLY A 3 -9.16 -32.57 -0.52
N GLN A 4 -8.25 -31.65 -0.22
CA GLN A 4 -7.18 -31.84 0.77
C GLN A 4 -6.82 -30.50 1.41
N PHE A 5 -6.58 -30.50 2.72
CA PHE A 5 -5.99 -29.37 3.43
C PHE A 5 -4.50 -29.28 3.12
N THR A 6 -4.05 -28.10 2.71
CA THR A 6 -2.67 -27.89 2.27
C THR A 6 -2.17 -26.50 2.64
N THR A 7 -0.85 -26.36 2.60
CA THR A 7 -0.15 -25.08 2.64
C THR A 7 0.45 -24.78 1.27
N ILE A 8 0.77 -23.51 1.05
CA ILE A 8 1.50 -23.04 -0.13
C ILE A 8 2.97 -22.84 0.24
N GLN A 9 3.86 -23.38 -0.57
CA GLN A 9 5.30 -23.20 -0.40
C GLN A 9 5.68 -21.74 -0.70
N LYS A 10 6.85 -21.29 -0.21
CA LYS A 10 7.37 -19.96 -0.53
C LYS A 10 7.54 -19.71 -2.04
N SER A 11 7.68 -20.77 -2.83
CA SER A 11 7.73 -20.73 -4.30
C SER A 11 6.38 -20.41 -4.96
N GLY A 12 5.27 -20.43 -4.21
CA GLY A 12 3.91 -20.34 -4.74
C GLY A 12 3.32 -21.68 -5.19
N GLN A 13 3.98 -22.81 -4.91
CA GLN A 13 3.46 -24.13 -5.24
C GLN A 13 2.59 -24.71 -4.12
N CYS A 14 1.44 -25.27 -4.50
CA CYS A 14 0.56 -26.00 -3.60
C CYS A 14 1.20 -27.31 -3.15
N SER A 15 1.32 -27.53 -1.83
CA SER A 15 1.95 -28.74 -1.28
C SER A 15 1.12 -30.02 -1.52
N GLY A 16 -0.18 -29.89 -1.78
CA GLY A 16 -1.08 -31.03 -2.04
C GLY A 16 -1.09 -31.49 -3.50
N CYS A 17 -1.17 -30.55 -4.45
CA CYS A 17 -1.33 -30.88 -5.89
C CYS A 17 -0.14 -30.48 -6.76
N GLY A 18 0.86 -29.77 -6.22
CA GLY A 18 2.05 -29.30 -6.93
C GLY A 18 1.82 -28.14 -7.91
N ARG A 19 0.57 -27.68 -8.10
CA ARG A 19 0.24 -26.58 -9.00
C ARG A 19 0.73 -25.24 -8.44
N THR A 20 1.10 -24.36 -9.36
CA THR A 20 1.48 -22.98 -9.04
C THR A 20 0.22 -22.14 -8.82
N ILE A 21 0.16 -21.48 -7.67
CA ILE A 21 -0.87 -20.50 -7.32
C ILE A 21 -0.66 -19.24 -8.18
N GLU A 22 -1.75 -18.56 -8.51
CA GLU A 22 -1.72 -17.32 -9.28
C GLU A 22 -0.72 -16.32 -8.69
N SER A 23 0.06 -15.68 -9.56
CA SER A 23 1.06 -14.69 -9.16
C SER A 23 0.38 -13.47 -8.52
N ILE A 24 0.99 -12.89 -7.48
CA ILE A 24 0.53 -11.60 -6.95
C ILE A 24 0.81 -10.44 -7.90
N HIS A 25 1.77 -10.61 -8.81
CA HIS A 25 2.18 -9.58 -9.74
C HIS A 25 1.17 -9.46 -10.89
N LEU A 26 0.71 -8.22 -11.12
CA LEU A 26 -0.14 -7.90 -12.26
C LEU A 26 0.69 -7.95 -13.54
N SER A 27 0.08 -8.46 -14.61
CA SER A 27 0.64 -8.30 -15.96
C SER A 27 0.71 -6.81 -16.35
N PRO A 28 1.54 -6.43 -17.33
CA PRO A 28 1.55 -5.05 -17.84
C PRO A 28 0.15 -4.57 -18.28
N GLU A 29 -0.62 -5.42 -18.93
CA GLU A 29 -1.96 -5.11 -19.42
C GLU A 29 -2.96 -4.95 -18.26
N GLU A 30 -2.89 -5.83 -17.26
CA GLU A 30 -3.69 -5.72 -16.03
C GLU A 30 -3.38 -4.42 -15.28
N TYR A 31 -2.09 -4.11 -15.13
CA TYR A 31 -1.62 -2.91 -14.45
C TYR A 31 -2.06 -1.63 -15.17
N ASP A 32 -1.90 -1.57 -16.50
CA ASP A 32 -2.33 -0.41 -17.29
C ASP A 32 -3.85 -0.22 -17.26
N SER A 33 -4.60 -1.32 -17.26
CA SER A 33 -6.06 -1.29 -17.14
C SER A 33 -6.50 -0.77 -15.77
N LEU A 34 -5.90 -1.29 -14.70
CA LEU A 34 -6.13 -0.82 -13.33
C LEU A 34 -5.78 0.65 -13.19
N LYS A 35 -4.57 1.05 -13.64
CA LYS A 35 -4.10 2.44 -13.59
C LYS A 35 -5.10 3.38 -14.27
N ARG A 36 -5.54 3.06 -15.49
CA ARG A 36 -6.49 3.89 -16.24
C ARG A 36 -7.83 4.04 -15.49
N ARG A 37 -8.34 2.96 -14.90
CA ARG A 37 -9.59 2.99 -14.14
C ARG A 37 -9.47 3.79 -12.86
N ILE A 38 -8.43 3.59 -12.07
CA ILE A 38 -8.22 4.39 -10.85
C ILE A 38 -8.08 5.88 -11.18
N MET A 39 -7.35 6.22 -12.25
CA MET A 39 -7.21 7.62 -12.67
C MET A 39 -8.57 8.23 -13.08
N SER A 40 -9.33 7.52 -13.91
CA SER A 40 -10.67 7.96 -14.33
C SER A 40 -11.66 8.08 -13.17
N ASP A 41 -11.72 7.07 -12.29
CA ASP A 41 -12.85 6.90 -11.38
C ASP A 41 -12.58 7.52 -9.99
N VAL A 42 -11.31 7.54 -9.56
CA VAL A 42 -10.90 8.08 -8.25
C VAL A 42 -10.39 9.52 -8.37
N ILE A 43 -9.76 9.87 -9.50
CA ILE A 43 -9.06 11.15 -9.65
C ILE A 43 -9.88 12.11 -10.49
N ASP A 44 -10.41 11.65 -11.63
CA ASP A 44 -11.20 12.47 -12.55
C ASP A 44 -12.72 12.38 -12.31
N GLY A 45 -13.19 11.35 -11.58
CA GLY A 45 -14.58 10.87 -11.53
C GLY A 45 -15.64 11.79 -10.91
N GLY A 46 -15.28 13.02 -10.52
CA GLY A 46 -16.20 14.05 -10.07
C GLY A 46 -16.76 13.84 -8.65
N ASP A 47 -17.02 14.97 -7.97
CA ASP A 47 -17.74 15.21 -6.71
C ASP A 47 -17.51 14.35 -5.45
N GLN A 48 -17.17 13.08 -5.54
CA GLN A 48 -17.01 12.17 -4.39
C GLN A 48 -15.70 12.39 -3.63
N TYR A 49 -14.70 13.02 -4.26
CA TYR A 49 -13.38 13.34 -3.67
C TYR A 49 -13.19 14.86 -3.42
N LYS A 50 -14.29 15.61 -3.39
CA LYS A 50 -14.39 17.08 -3.31
C LYS A 50 -13.67 17.79 -2.15
N LYS A 51 -13.06 17.06 -1.21
CA LYS A 51 -12.28 17.68 -0.13
C LYS A 51 -10.90 18.16 -0.60
N THR A 52 -10.38 17.62 -1.70
CA THR A 52 -9.15 18.07 -2.34
C THR A 52 -9.48 19.10 -3.42
N THR A 53 -8.79 20.24 -3.42
CA THR A 53 -9.04 21.27 -4.45
C THR A 53 -8.43 20.85 -5.79
N PRO A 54 -9.09 21.11 -6.95
CA PRO A 54 -8.51 20.81 -8.26
C PRO A 54 -7.14 21.46 -8.49
N GLN A 55 -6.91 22.62 -7.87
CA GLN A 55 -5.63 23.33 -7.93
C GLN A 55 -4.53 22.58 -7.17
N GLU A 56 -4.84 22.02 -6.01
CA GLU A 56 -3.90 21.21 -5.24
C GLU A 56 -3.57 19.90 -5.96
N LEU A 57 -4.59 19.23 -6.52
CA LEU A 57 -4.38 18.04 -7.34
C LEU A 57 -3.44 18.31 -8.51
N LYS A 58 -3.68 19.39 -9.27
CA LYS A 58 -2.80 19.78 -10.37
C LYS A 58 -1.37 20.10 -9.91
N LYS A 59 -1.19 20.75 -8.76
CA LYS A 59 0.14 20.98 -8.17
C LYS A 59 0.83 19.66 -7.85
N PHE A 60 0.10 18.70 -7.28
CA PHE A 60 0.62 17.38 -6.97
C PHE A 60 1.02 16.60 -8.22
N GLU A 61 0.17 16.57 -9.25
CA GLU A 61 0.50 15.91 -10.51
C GLU A 61 1.77 16.47 -11.14
N ASN A 62 1.90 17.80 -11.18
CA ASN A 62 3.09 18.46 -11.72
C ASN A 62 4.34 18.13 -10.91
N PHE A 63 4.21 18.02 -9.59
CA PHE A 63 5.28 17.60 -8.69
C PHE A 63 5.71 16.15 -8.96
N VAL A 64 4.77 15.21 -9.10
CA VAL A 64 5.10 13.81 -9.40
C VAL A 64 5.72 13.68 -10.79
N LYS A 65 5.20 14.40 -11.80
CA LYS A 65 5.73 14.40 -13.18
C LYS A 65 7.14 15.00 -13.29
N SER A 66 7.55 15.84 -12.35
CA SER A 66 8.91 16.43 -12.33
C SER A 66 9.93 15.57 -11.58
N CYS A 67 9.50 14.51 -10.91
CA CYS A 67 10.36 13.57 -10.19
C CYS A 67 10.60 12.30 -11.02
N PRO A 68 11.71 11.56 -10.77
CA PRO A 68 11.83 10.19 -11.24
C PRO A 68 10.76 9.30 -10.58
N PRO A 69 10.46 8.12 -11.16
CA PRO A 69 9.62 7.12 -10.51
C PRO A 69 10.09 6.80 -9.10
N PHE A 70 9.15 6.75 -8.16
CA PHE A 70 9.45 6.40 -6.77
C PHE A 70 9.43 4.89 -6.57
N ASP A 71 10.29 4.39 -5.68
CA ASP A 71 10.26 3.01 -5.23
C ASP A 71 9.23 2.80 -4.12
N ILE A 72 9.07 3.80 -3.22
CA ILE A 72 8.12 3.74 -2.11
C ILE A 72 7.43 5.10 -1.89
N VAL A 73 6.10 5.08 -1.89
CA VAL A 73 5.26 6.21 -1.44
C VAL A 73 4.78 5.98 -0.01
N ILE A 74 4.99 6.96 0.86
CA ILE A 74 4.74 6.86 2.31
C ILE A 74 3.65 7.85 2.68
N ASP A 75 2.54 7.36 3.22
CA ASP A 75 1.52 8.17 3.87
C ASP A 75 2.03 8.59 5.26
N GLY A 76 2.68 9.74 5.31
CA GLY A 76 3.42 10.21 6.48
C GLY A 76 2.54 10.46 7.70
N LEU A 77 1.30 10.91 7.50
CA LEU A 77 0.36 11.15 8.60
C LEU A 77 -0.10 9.82 9.22
N ASN A 78 -0.54 8.87 8.40
CA ASN A 78 -0.99 7.56 8.88
C ASN A 78 0.17 6.76 9.48
N VAL A 79 1.34 6.78 8.84
CA VAL A 79 2.55 6.13 9.34
C VAL A 79 2.96 6.71 10.69
N GLY A 80 3.05 8.03 10.82
CA GLY A 80 3.40 8.67 12.09
C GLY A 80 2.46 8.28 13.24
N LYS A 81 1.17 8.11 12.95
CA LYS A 81 0.13 7.74 13.92
C LYS A 81 0.01 6.23 14.19
N MET A 82 0.82 5.38 13.55
CA MET A 82 0.70 3.92 13.74
C MET A 82 0.91 3.49 15.19
N PHE A 83 1.82 4.14 15.91
CA PHE A 83 2.21 3.76 17.27
C PHE A 83 2.03 4.94 18.25
N PRO A 84 0.91 5.03 18.99
CA PRO A 84 0.56 6.19 19.81
C PRO A 84 1.57 6.56 20.91
N LYS A 85 2.38 5.59 21.36
CA LYS A 85 3.42 5.77 22.39
C LYS A 85 4.69 6.43 21.86
N ILE A 86 4.89 6.45 20.55
CA ILE A 86 6.04 7.05 19.89
C ILE A 86 5.58 8.39 19.31
N ARG A 87 6.45 9.41 19.38
CA ARG A 87 6.21 10.69 18.72
C ARG A 87 6.12 10.46 17.20
N GLU A 88 5.11 11.04 16.56
CA GLU A 88 4.75 10.80 15.16
C GLU A 88 5.89 11.19 14.21
N SER A 89 6.47 12.38 14.40
CA SER A 89 7.63 12.84 13.64
C SER A 89 8.88 11.95 13.81
N GLN A 90 9.11 11.41 15.01
CA GLN A 90 10.20 10.48 15.26
C GLN A 90 9.98 9.17 14.52
N PHE A 91 8.78 8.61 14.64
CA PHE A 91 8.47 7.33 14.01
C PHE A 91 8.56 7.43 12.48
N LEU A 92 8.00 8.49 11.89
CA LEU A 92 8.13 8.76 10.46
C LEU A 92 9.60 8.89 10.05
N LEU A 93 10.42 9.63 10.81
CA LEU A 93 11.84 9.75 10.55
C LEU A 93 12.56 8.40 10.61
N ASP A 94 12.22 7.53 11.56
CA ASP A 94 12.84 6.21 11.68
C ASP A 94 12.48 5.27 10.51
N VAL A 95 11.27 5.39 9.97
CA VAL A 95 10.82 4.68 8.75
C VAL A 95 11.63 5.16 7.56
N VAL A 96 11.62 6.48 7.31
CA VAL A 96 12.28 7.11 6.16
C VAL A 96 13.78 6.87 6.21
N SER A 97 14.42 7.05 7.37
CA SER A 97 15.86 6.82 7.54
C SER A 97 16.26 5.37 7.29
N GLN A 98 15.43 4.40 7.67
CA GLN A 98 15.72 2.99 7.39
C GLN A 98 15.59 2.66 5.90
N LEU A 99 14.59 3.23 5.22
CA LEU A 99 14.38 3.00 3.79
C LEU A 99 15.42 3.72 2.93
N ALA A 100 15.80 4.94 3.29
CA ALA A 100 16.81 5.73 2.58
C ALA A 100 18.19 5.03 2.56
N LYS A 101 18.53 4.29 3.63
CA LYS A 101 19.75 3.46 3.69
C LYS A 101 19.81 2.35 2.63
N LYS A 102 18.67 2.01 2.00
CA LYS A 102 18.59 1.05 0.91
C LYS A 102 18.73 1.69 -0.48
N ASN A 103 19.03 2.98 -0.55
CA ASN A 103 19.16 3.75 -1.80
C ASN A 103 17.88 3.73 -2.67
N LEU A 104 16.71 3.78 -2.01
CA LEU A 104 15.40 3.82 -2.65
C LEU A 104 14.96 5.26 -2.92
N GLN A 105 14.23 5.48 -4.01
CA GLN A 105 13.51 6.72 -4.30
C GLN A 105 12.25 6.80 -3.43
N LEU A 106 12.24 7.72 -2.47
CA LEU A 106 11.16 7.85 -1.49
C LEU A 106 10.33 9.11 -1.73
N LEU A 107 9.01 8.96 -1.68
CA LEU A 107 8.05 10.06 -1.57
C LEU A 107 7.32 9.97 -0.23
N VAL A 108 7.35 11.04 0.55
CA VAL A 108 6.52 11.21 1.75
C VAL A 108 5.37 12.17 1.43
N LEU A 109 4.15 11.67 1.55
CA LEU A 109 2.94 12.48 1.54
C LEU A 109 2.64 12.91 2.97
N GLY A 110 2.43 14.20 3.18
CA GLY A 110 2.14 14.75 4.49
C GLY A 110 1.14 15.87 4.42
N ARG A 111 0.91 16.49 5.57
CA ARG A 111 0.00 17.62 5.75
C ARG A 111 0.75 18.84 6.26
N LYS A 112 0.26 20.04 5.95
CA LYS A 112 0.92 21.29 6.37
C LYS A 112 1.09 21.41 7.88
N HIS A 113 0.15 20.90 8.70
CA HIS A 113 0.33 20.90 10.15
C HIS A 113 1.54 20.09 10.63
N MET A 114 2.08 19.17 9.83
CA MET A 114 3.31 18.45 10.18
C MET A 114 4.54 19.36 10.15
N LEU A 115 4.48 20.51 9.47
CA LEU A 115 5.57 21.49 9.39
C LEU A 115 5.49 22.58 10.48
N THR A 116 4.36 22.67 11.19
CA THR A 116 4.20 23.63 12.28
C THR A 116 4.83 23.09 13.56
N GLN A 117 5.26 23.99 14.46
CA GLN A 117 5.93 23.56 15.70
C GLN A 117 4.90 22.90 16.62
N GLY A 118 5.03 21.59 16.86
CA GLY A 118 4.18 20.84 17.78
C GLY A 118 4.94 19.81 18.61
N SER A 119 4.34 19.34 19.70
CA SER A 119 4.91 18.27 20.53
C SER A 119 4.96 16.92 19.80
N ARG A 120 3.99 16.69 18.90
CA ARG A 120 3.87 15.51 18.03
C ARG A 120 4.72 15.61 16.74
N TRP A 121 4.78 16.80 16.15
CA TRP A 121 5.52 17.08 14.91
C TRP A 121 6.65 18.08 15.17
N ARG A 122 7.85 17.55 15.37
CA ARG A 122 9.05 18.35 15.60
C ARG A 122 9.67 18.82 14.28
N LYS A 123 9.92 20.13 14.16
CA LYS A 123 10.50 20.74 12.94
C LYS A 123 11.87 20.18 12.59
N ASP A 124 12.72 19.90 13.59
CA ASP A 124 14.06 19.35 13.36
C ASP A 124 14.02 17.92 12.80
N GLU A 125 13.04 17.12 13.20
CA GLU A 125 12.81 15.78 12.65
C GLU A 125 12.23 15.84 11.25
N MET A 126 11.23 16.69 11.02
CA MET A 126 10.64 16.87 9.69
C MET A 126 11.62 17.44 8.67
N LYS A 127 12.53 18.32 9.08
CA LYS A 127 13.61 18.80 8.23
C LYS A 127 14.53 17.66 7.78
N LYS A 128 14.83 16.69 8.66
CA LYS A 128 15.60 15.48 8.30
C LYS A 128 14.82 14.59 7.34
N VAL A 129 13.51 14.43 7.54
CA VAL A 129 12.65 13.69 6.58
C VAL A 129 12.75 14.31 5.18
N GLN A 130 12.64 15.63 5.07
CA GLN A 130 12.76 16.36 3.79
C GLN A 130 14.16 16.29 3.16
N GLN A 131 15.20 15.98 3.93
CA GLN A 131 16.56 15.75 3.40
C GLN A 131 16.76 14.33 2.87
N LEU A 132 15.95 13.37 3.34
CA LEU A 132 16.10 11.95 3.03
C LEU A 132 15.10 11.45 1.98
N ALA A 133 14.06 12.22 1.68
CA ALA A 133 12.99 11.86 0.77
C ALA A 133 12.42 13.08 0.05
N HIS A 134 11.80 12.86 -1.11
CA HIS A 134 10.90 13.85 -1.69
C HIS A 134 9.68 13.98 -0.78
N CYS A 135 9.17 15.20 -0.59
CA CYS A 135 8.00 15.42 0.26
C CYS A 135 6.98 16.33 -0.43
N PHE A 136 5.71 15.94 -0.33
CA PHE A 136 4.58 16.78 -0.71
C PHE A 136 3.66 16.96 0.50
N PHE A 137 3.39 18.21 0.87
CA PHE A 137 2.55 18.54 2.03
C PHE A 137 1.23 19.16 1.55
N ALA A 138 0.17 18.36 1.58
CA ALA A 138 -1.19 18.78 1.24
C ALA A 138 -1.84 19.64 2.35
N GLU A 139 -2.93 20.33 2.02
CA GLU A 139 -3.80 20.99 3.00
C GLU A 139 -4.34 19.98 4.01
N ASP A 140 -4.57 20.42 5.24
CA ASP A 140 -5.02 19.54 6.34
C ASP A 140 -6.45 18.99 6.13
N ILE A 141 -7.20 19.54 5.19
CA ILE A 141 -8.58 19.15 4.87
C ILE A 141 -8.70 18.12 3.73
N SER A 142 -7.64 17.94 2.95
CA SER A 142 -7.63 17.07 1.76
C SER A 142 -7.77 15.59 2.14
N GLU A 143 -8.10 14.71 1.20
CA GLU A 143 -8.01 13.26 1.42
C GLU A 143 -6.62 12.77 1.00
N ASP A 144 -6.00 11.88 1.79
CA ASP A 144 -4.63 11.37 1.51
C ASP A 144 -4.62 10.33 0.38
N ASP A 145 -5.68 9.53 0.29
CA ASP A 145 -5.71 8.36 -0.58
C ASP A 145 -5.57 8.66 -2.09
N PRO A 146 -6.18 9.72 -2.66
CA PRO A 146 -5.99 10.02 -4.09
C PRO A 146 -4.53 10.33 -4.44
N PHE A 147 -3.81 11.02 -3.55
CA PHE A 147 -2.39 11.34 -3.77
C PHE A 147 -1.51 10.08 -3.67
N LEU A 148 -1.79 9.22 -2.68
CA LEU A 148 -1.10 7.96 -2.50
C LEU A 148 -1.27 7.04 -3.71
N LEU A 149 -2.53 6.86 -4.15
CA LEU A 149 -2.87 6.07 -5.34
C LEU A 149 -2.19 6.62 -6.58
N TYR A 150 -2.32 7.92 -6.83
CA TYR A 150 -1.75 8.56 -8.00
C TYR A 150 -0.24 8.37 -8.08
N ALA A 151 0.49 8.73 -7.02
CA ALA A 151 1.95 8.66 -7.05
C ALA A 151 2.47 7.23 -7.19
N THR A 152 1.82 6.27 -6.52
CA THR A 152 2.22 4.87 -6.58
C THR A 152 1.97 4.30 -7.98
N LEU A 153 0.75 4.47 -8.50
CA LEU A 153 0.39 3.97 -9.83
C LEU A 153 1.17 4.66 -10.96
N ASN A 154 1.45 5.95 -10.80
CA ASN A 154 2.21 6.70 -11.79
C ASN A 154 3.70 6.35 -11.81
N SER A 155 4.26 5.94 -10.67
CA SER A 155 5.65 5.47 -10.59
C SER A 155 5.84 4.11 -11.26
N GLY A 156 4.82 3.24 -11.23
CA GLY A 156 4.79 1.99 -12.01
C GLY A 156 4.69 0.73 -11.14
N ASN A 157 4.60 -0.44 -11.79
CA ASN A 157 4.31 -1.74 -11.16
C ASN A 157 5.40 -2.24 -10.19
N HIS A 158 6.51 -1.50 -10.04
CA HIS A 158 7.54 -1.77 -9.03
C HIS A 158 7.31 -0.99 -7.73
N CYS A 159 6.57 0.13 -7.81
CA CYS A 159 6.43 1.09 -6.74
C CYS A 159 5.53 0.53 -5.63
N LYS A 160 6.04 0.52 -4.41
CA LYS A 160 5.30 0.09 -3.23
C LYS A 160 4.76 1.28 -2.46
N PHE A 161 3.86 1.03 -1.52
CA PHE A 161 3.35 2.08 -0.65
C PHE A 161 3.19 1.64 0.80
N ILE A 162 3.24 2.60 1.72
CA ILE A 162 3.01 2.38 3.14
C ILE A 162 1.87 3.28 3.60
N THR A 163 0.78 2.67 4.04
CA THR A 163 -0.29 3.35 4.77
C THR A 163 -0.93 2.37 5.77
N LYS A 164 -1.57 2.92 6.81
CA LYS A 164 -2.41 2.17 7.74
C LYS A 164 -3.84 2.00 7.20
N ASP A 165 -4.25 2.83 6.25
CA ASP A 165 -5.59 2.72 5.71
C ASP A 165 -5.74 1.46 4.84
N LEU A 166 -6.89 0.80 4.99
CA LEU A 166 -7.25 -0.37 4.18
C LEU A 166 -7.86 0.03 2.84
N MET A 167 -7.94 1.35 2.58
CA MET A 167 -8.46 1.96 1.35
C MET A 167 -9.88 1.47 1.07
N ARG A 168 -10.69 1.36 2.14
CA ARG A 168 -12.02 0.73 2.10
C ARG A 168 -13.02 1.52 1.26
N ASP A 169 -12.94 2.83 1.30
CA ASP A 169 -13.91 3.69 0.63
C ASP A 169 -13.69 3.72 -0.89
N HIS A 170 -12.43 3.59 -1.35
CA HIS A 170 -12.09 3.51 -2.78
C HIS A 170 -12.59 2.22 -3.43
N LYS A 171 -12.70 1.12 -2.66
CA LYS A 171 -13.24 -0.16 -3.13
C LYS A 171 -14.72 -0.02 -3.52
N ALA A 172 -15.48 0.79 -2.78
CA ALA A 172 -16.89 1.01 -3.05
C ALA A 172 -17.13 1.83 -4.33
N CYS A 173 -16.15 2.63 -4.76
CA CYS A 173 -16.23 3.45 -5.97
C CYS A 173 -15.91 2.65 -7.25
N LEU A 174 -15.24 1.50 -7.15
CA LEU A 174 -14.98 0.63 -8.30
C LEU A 174 -16.22 -0.20 -8.60
N SER A 175 -16.92 0.13 -9.69
CA SER A 175 -18.22 -0.48 -10.01
C SER A 175 -18.14 -1.89 -10.60
N ASP A 176 -16.99 -2.26 -11.20
CA ASP A 176 -16.83 -3.57 -11.85
C ASP A 176 -15.96 -4.54 -11.04
N ALA A 177 -16.44 -5.79 -10.96
CA ALA A 177 -15.81 -6.84 -10.16
C ALA A 177 -14.38 -7.18 -10.61
N LYS A 178 -14.07 -7.00 -11.90
CA LYS A 178 -12.74 -7.27 -12.44
C LYS A 178 -11.72 -6.24 -11.96
N THR A 179 -12.06 -4.95 -12.00
CA THR A 179 -11.19 -3.88 -11.49
C THR A 179 -11.07 -3.96 -9.99
N GLN A 180 -12.13 -4.30 -9.25
CA GLN A 180 -12.03 -4.57 -7.81
C GLN A 180 -11.02 -5.69 -7.53
N HIS A 181 -11.12 -6.81 -8.23
CA HIS A 181 -10.18 -7.92 -8.07
C HIS A 181 -8.72 -7.50 -8.37
N LEU A 182 -8.49 -6.79 -9.48
CA LEU A 182 -7.16 -6.26 -9.80
C LEU A 182 -6.64 -5.28 -8.73
N PHE A 183 -7.52 -4.45 -8.18
CA PHE A 183 -7.17 -3.53 -7.10
C PHE A 183 -6.76 -4.28 -5.82
N PHE A 184 -7.47 -5.34 -5.45
CA PHE A 184 -7.09 -6.17 -4.30
C PHE A 184 -5.76 -6.89 -4.51
N LYS A 185 -5.56 -7.47 -5.69
CA LYS A 185 -4.30 -8.11 -6.08
C LYS A 185 -3.14 -7.11 -6.04
N TRP A 186 -3.36 -5.91 -6.59
CA TRP A 186 -2.39 -4.82 -6.55
C TRP A 186 -2.10 -4.38 -5.11
N GLN A 187 -3.12 -4.11 -4.30
CA GLN A 187 -2.97 -3.70 -2.90
C GLN A 187 -2.13 -4.72 -2.13
N GLN A 188 -2.46 -6.01 -2.22
CA GLN A 188 -1.71 -7.09 -1.55
C GLN A 188 -0.25 -7.18 -2.02
N GLY A 189 0.02 -6.98 -3.32
CA GLY A 189 1.38 -7.02 -3.87
C GLY A 189 2.24 -5.79 -3.56
N HIS A 190 1.62 -4.63 -3.39
CA HIS A 190 2.31 -3.34 -3.37
C HIS A 190 2.27 -2.64 -1.98
N GLN A 191 1.35 -3.01 -1.08
CA GLN A 191 1.30 -2.46 0.27
C GLN A 191 2.38 -3.09 1.16
N LEU A 192 3.26 -2.26 1.70
CA LEU A 192 4.26 -2.64 2.69
C LEU A 192 3.69 -2.45 4.10
N VAL A 193 3.46 -3.56 4.79
CA VAL A 193 2.95 -3.57 6.17
C VAL A 193 4.11 -3.53 7.16
N ILE A 194 4.04 -2.64 8.15
CA ILE A 194 5.01 -2.58 9.27
C ILE A 194 4.52 -3.50 10.39
N THR A 195 5.29 -4.54 10.72
CA THR A 195 4.82 -5.63 11.61
C THR A 195 5.34 -5.56 13.04
N ASN A 196 6.38 -4.78 13.31
CA ASN A 196 6.95 -4.69 14.65
C ASN A 196 7.64 -3.34 14.84
N ARG A 197 7.61 -2.79 16.06
CA ARG A 197 8.80 -2.18 16.65
C ARG A 197 8.69 -1.98 18.16
N PHE A 198 9.49 -2.76 18.88
CA PHE A 198 9.97 -2.36 20.19
C PHE A 198 10.83 -1.10 20.05
N PRO A 199 10.77 -0.13 20.99
CA PRO A 199 11.66 1.02 21.01
C PRO A 199 13.14 0.58 20.89
N GLY A 200 13.88 1.13 19.92
CA GLY A 200 15.29 0.79 19.68
C GLY A 200 15.55 -0.41 18.72
N SER A 201 14.51 -1.11 18.28
CA SER A 201 14.64 -2.22 17.31
C SER A 201 14.50 -1.77 15.85
N LYS A 202 15.01 -2.56 14.89
CA LYS A 202 14.87 -2.33 13.45
C LYS A 202 13.40 -2.49 13.00
N ILE A 203 12.93 -1.73 12.00
CA ILE A 203 11.53 -1.82 11.49
C ILE A 203 11.55 -3.11 10.69
N SER A 204 10.60 -3.97 10.99
CA SER A 204 10.29 -5.10 10.14
C SER A 204 9.13 -4.73 9.23
N PHE A 205 9.32 -5.01 7.94
CA PHE A 205 8.26 -4.96 6.94
C PHE A 205 7.84 -6.40 6.66
N GLN A 206 6.53 -6.65 6.55
CA GLN A 206 6.01 -7.93 6.11
C GLN A 206 6.57 -8.27 4.72
N HIS A 207 7.00 -9.50 4.53
CA HIS A 207 7.44 -9.96 3.22
C HIS A 207 6.22 -10.13 2.33
N SER A 208 6.20 -9.47 1.17
CA SER A 208 5.16 -9.71 0.15
C SER A 208 5.26 -11.17 -0.31
N LEU A 209 4.15 -11.90 -0.31
CA LEU A 209 4.09 -13.22 -0.94
C LEU A 209 4.30 -13.07 -2.45
N SER A 210 4.79 -14.10 -3.14
CA SER A 210 4.91 -14.09 -4.60
C SER A 210 3.60 -14.52 -5.30
N TYR A 211 2.61 -14.94 -4.53
CA TYR A 211 1.35 -15.53 -4.99
C TYR A 211 0.16 -14.83 -4.35
N ASP A 212 -0.97 -14.82 -5.06
CA ASP A 212 -2.21 -14.21 -4.62
C ASP A 212 -3.02 -15.16 -3.75
N THR A 213 -3.40 -14.69 -2.55
CA THR A 213 -4.12 -15.49 -1.55
C THR A 213 -5.61 -15.22 -1.64
N VAL A 214 -6.18 -15.61 -2.78
CA VAL A 214 -7.61 -15.47 -3.11
C VAL A 214 -8.17 -16.82 -3.53
N VAL A 215 -9.51 -16.92 -3.48
CA VAL A 215 -10.23 -18.04 -4.10
C VAL A 215 -9.94 -18.03 -5.60
N GLN A 216 -9.40 -19.13 -6.12
CA GLN A 216 -8.98 -19.23 -7.52
C GLN A 216 -9.25 -20.62 -8.11
N THR A 217 -9.48 -20.67 -9.42
CA THR A 217 -9.77 -21.91 -10.14
C THR A 217 -9.13 -21.95 -11.53
N THR A 218 -8.72 -23.15 -11.95
CA THR A 218 -8.32 -23.45 -13.33
C THR A 218 -9.41 -24.22 -14.09
N GLY A 219 -10.63 -24.30 -13.53
CA GLY A 219 -11.74 -25.13 -14.01
C GLY A 219 -11.64 -26.58 -13.51
N ASP A 220 -10.46 -27.19 -13.59
CA ASP A 220 -10.17 -28.56 -13.12
C ASP A 220 -9.56 -28.62 -11.71
N SER A 221 -9.27 -27.47 -11.09
CA SER A 221 -8.84 -27.35 -9.69
C SER A 221 -9.38 -26.09 -9.04
N TRP A 222 -9.52 -26.12 -7.72
CA TRP A 222 -9.86 -24.97 -6.88
C TRP A 222 -8.83 -24.83 -5.77
N HIS A 223 -8.50 -23.60 -5.39
CA HIS A 223 -7.72 -23.30 -4.19
C HIS A 223 -8.46 -22.19 -3.42
N ILE A 224 -8.85 -22.48 -2.19
CA ILE A 224 -9.74 -21.65 -1.37
C ILE A 224 -9.04 -21.35 -0.04
N PRO A 225 -8.42 -20.17 0.14
CA PRO A 225 -7.89 -19.77 1.45
C PRO A 225 -8.97 -19.78 2.53
N TYR A 226 -8.64 -20.24 3.72
CA TYR A 226 -9.52 -20.25 4.89
C TYR A 226 -8.76 -19.80 6.14
N ASP A 227 -9.49 -19.28 7.12
CA ASP A 227 -8.96 -18.96 8.44
C ASP A 227 -9.18 -20.17 9.37
N GLU A 228 -8.18 -20.49 10.21
CA GLU A 228 -8.36 -21.50 11.25
C GLU A 228 -9.09 -20.89 12.46
N ASP A 229 -10.06 -21.61 13.03
CA ASP A 229 -10.91 -21.12 14.13
C ASP A 229 -10.12 -20.66 15.38
N LEU A 230 -8.87 -21.11 15.53
CA LEU A 230 -7.98 -20.81 16.66
C LEU A 230 -6.94 -19.71 16.37
N VAL A 231 -6.91 -19.15 15.15
CA VAL A 231 -5.94 -18.14 14.74
C VAL A 231 -6.66 -16.81 14.48
N GLU A 232 -6.54 -15.86 15.41
CA GLU A 232 -6.97 -14.48 15.16
C GLU A 232 -6.06 -13.86 14.10
N ARG A 233 -6.61 -13.60 12.91
CA ARG A 233 -5.93 -12.94 11.81
C ARG A 233 -6.20 -11.43 11.85
N TYR A 234 -5.15 -10.62 11.76
CA TYR A 234 -5.34 -9.18 11.58
C TYR A 234 -5.81 -8.88 10.14
N SER A 235 -6.59 -7.80 9.96
CA SER A 235 -7.21 -7.46 8.67
C SER A 235 -6.24 -7.25 7.49
N TYR A 236 -4.94 -7.13 7.76
CA TYR A 236 -3.86 -6.96 6.77
C TYR A 236 -3.05 -8.24 6.50
N GLU A 237 -3.29 -9.31 7.26
CA GLU A 237 -2.63 -10.61 7.08
C GLU A 237 -3.43 -11.45 6.09
N THR A 238 -2.81 -12.32 5.30
CA THR A 238 -3.51 -13.25 4.41
C THR A 238 -3.80 -14.58 5.12
N PRO A 239 -4.96 -15.23 4.91
CA PRO A 239 -5.25 -16.54 5.49
C PRO A 239 -4.17 -17.57 5.15
N THR A 240 -3.86 -18.46 6.08
CA THR A 240 -2.84 -19.52 5.92
C THR A 240 -3.35 -20.83 6.47
N PRO A 241 -4.44 -21.41 5.92
CA PRO A 241 -4.31 -22.52 4.96
C PRO A 241 -5.35 -22.47 3.81
N CYS A 242 -5.19 -23.28 2.75
CA CYS A 242 -6.15 -23.35 1.62
C CYS A 242 -6.87 -24.72 1.58
N LYS A 243 -8.17 -24.72 1.25
CA LYS A 243 -9.02 -25.88 0.94
C LYS A 243 -9.08 -26.07 -0.59
N ILE A 244 -8.82 -27.29 -1.06
CA ILE A 244 -8.96 -27.72 -2.48
C ILE A 244 -10.33 -28.33 -2.69
#